data_AF-A0A9D1MGF8-F1
#
_entry.id   AF-A0A9D1MGF8-F1
#
_cell.length_a   1.000
_cell.length_b   1.000
_cell.length_c   1.000
_cell.angle_alpha   90.00
_cell.angle_beta   90.00
_cell.angle_gamma   90.00
#
_symmetry.space_group_name_H-M   'P 1'
#
loop_
_entity.id
_entity.type
_entity.pdbx_description
1 polymer ?
#
loop_
_entity_poly.entity_id
_entity_poly.type
_entity_poly.pdbx_seq_one_letter_code
_entity_poly.pdbx_strand_id
1 'polypeptide(L)'
;ERVLKELEGGEYVVSKVKKTVAKSHAPAPFTTSSMQQDASNKLGFSSPETMSLAQHLYEGIATENGDHIAFITYMRTDSVRVSQEAQAAALARIREVYGPEYAPEKPNFYATKKGAQDAHEAVRPIDLEMTPEKAKGLLDRKHYALYKLIYERFLASQMAEARYNSAQMEIENSGYIFRASGRVLLFAGYTKVYQEAVKKEDEDEISSSKLLPDLSEGEKVDLLSMQKEQKFTKPPLRYTDASLVKAMEEKGIGRPSTYATIIAKLNQKYVKKEGKYMVPTPVAYDVVDMLVKCFRDIMDVGFTAGMETKLDDIEEGGVDWHRVIADFYPGFEKNLRDASSYGDEMTDIVCQKCGHFMIRRMGKYGKYLACSNYPECRNIVSEAQEEISAVRCPKCGENMIVKNGRFGKFLACPNYPECKTTLSMPSEEEPELVGKCPECGAPMTPRKSKKGKTYYSCSNYPECKFMSWDIPTGDRCPECGQPLVKTARGTVKCSNKECSYKIKPEKTEKEAGKASSASRNVPADGPDDVPPLMDEPYYDE
;
A
#
# COMPACT_ATOMS: atom_id res chain seq x y z
N GLU A 1 39.65 10.30 17.54
CA GLU A 1 40.91 9.83 18.13
C GLU A 1 41.32 10.63 19.36
N ARG A 2 41.45 11.97 19.29
CA ARG A 2 41.75 12.82 20.46
C ARG A 2 40.85 12.55 21.68
N VAL A 3 39.53 12.57 21.48
CA VAL A 3 38.53 12.29 22.53
C VAL A 3 38.73 10.93 23.19
N LEU A 4 39.02 9.88 22.40
CA LEU A 4 39.21 8.52 22.92
C LEU A 4 40.44 8.45 23.83
N LYS A 5 41.53 9.14 23.45
CA LYS A 5 42.75 9.19 24.25
C LYS A 5 42.55 9.94 25.58
N GLU A 6 41.74 10.99 25.58
CA GLU A 6 41.37 11.74 26.80
C GLU A 6 40.52 10.86 27.74
N LEU A 7 39.62 10.05 27.18
CA LEU A 7 38.74 9.14 27.92
C LEU A 7 39.43 7.91 28.53
N GLU A 8 40.62 7.52 28.05
CA GLU A 8 41.43 6.42 28.61
C GLU A 8 42.16 6.82 29.89
N GLY A 9 42.46 8.11 30.08
CA GLY A 9 43.27 8.60 31.20
C GLY A 9 42.49 9.17 32.39
N GLY A 10 41.18 9.44 32.23
CA GLY A 10 40.33 10.01 33.27
C GLY A 10 39.60 8.97 34.10
N GLU A 11 39.17 9.35 35.32
CA GLU A 11 38.22 8.57 36.12
C GLU A 11 36.79 8.83 35.63
N TYR A 12 35.95 7.79 35.59
CA TYR A 12 34.52 7.95 35.32
C TYR A 12 33.79 8.11 36.65
N VAL A 13 33.14 9.26 36.82
CA VAL A 13 32.43 9.61 38.06
C VAL A 13 30.98 9.91 37.73
N VAL A 14 30.06 9.38 38.53
CA VAL A 14 28.64 9.72 38.44
C VAL A 14 28.48 11.17 38.87
N SER A 15 28.19 12.06 37.92
CA SER A 15 28.04 13.50 38.19
C SER A 15 26.61 13.87 38.57
N LYS A 16 25.61 13.10 38.11
CA LYS A 16 24.20 13.37 38.39
C LYS A 16 23.34 12.13 38.34
N VAL A 17 22.42 11.99 39.31
CA VAL A 17 21.42 10.92 39.31
C VAL A 17 20.01 11.50 39.49
N LYS A 18 19.13 11.25 38.52
CA LYS A 18 17.72 11.64 38.60
C LYS A 18 16.84 10.41 38.57
N LYS A 19 16.13 10.15 39.68
CA LYS A 19 15.11 9.11 39.80
C LYS A 19 13.73 9.76 39.85
N THR A 20 12.81 9.27 39.03
CA THR A 20 11.44 9.77 38.96
C THR A 20 10.46 8.63 38.72
N VAL A 21 9.26 8.75 39.28
CA VAL A 21 8.14 7.89 38.89
C VAL A 21 7.47 8.52 37.67
N ALA A 22 7.70 7.93 36.51
CA ALA A 22 7.07 8.36 35.26
C ALA A 22 5.70 7.69 35.13
N LYS A 23 4.71 8.46 34.70
CA LYS A 23 3.35 7.98 34.40
C LYS A 23 3.15 8.00 32.89
N SER A 24 2.50 6.97 32.36
CA SER A 24 2.04 6.91 30.98
C SER A 24 0.53 6.85 31.00
N HIS A 25 -0.10 7.81 30.32
CA HIS A 25 -1.54 7.84 30.17
C HIS A 25 -1.96 6.90 29.04
N ALA A 26 -3.12 6.27 29.23
CA ALA A 26 -3.74 5.52 28.16
C ALA A 26 -4.06 6.44 26.99
N PRO A 27 -3.95 5.94 25.76
CA PRO A 27 -4.26 6.74 24.60
C PRO A 27 -5.79 6.76 24.37
N ALA A 28 -6.30 7.83 23.78
CA ALA A 28 -7.74 8.06 23.65
C ALA A 28 -8.46 6.93 22.87
N PRO A 29 -9.77 6.74 23.08
CA PRO A 29 -10.61 5.91 22.21
C PRO A 29 -10.41 6.25 20.74
N PHE A 30 -10.70 5.30 19.85
CA PHE A 30 -10.42 5.50 18.44
C PHE A 30 -11.32 6.59 17.81
N THR A 31 -10.67 7.49 17.09
CA THR A 31 -11.24 8.20 15.94
C THR A 31 -11.02 7.38 14.67
N THR A 32 -11.59 7.79 13.54
CA THR A 32 -11.31 7.16 12.24
C THR A 32 -9.83 7.20 11.88
N SER A 33 -9.18 8.35 12.06
CA SER A 33 -7.76 8.52 11.76
C SER A 33 -6.90 7.60 12.62
N SER A 34 -7.10 7.62 13.93
CA SER A 34 -6.30 6.81 14.86
C SER A 34 -6.57 5.31 14.67
N MET A 35 -7.80 4.89 14.35
CA MET A 35 -8.10 3.50 14.00
C MET A 35 -7.35 3.04 12.75
N GLN A 36 -7.38 3.84 11.67
CA GLN A 36 -6.66 3.50 10.42
C GLN A 36 -5.15 3.43 10.64
N GLN A 37 -4.59 4.35 11.42
CA GLN A 37 -3.17 4.34 11.79
C GLN A 37 -2.78 3.06 12.52
N ASP A 38 -3.57 2.66 13.50
CA ASP A 38 -3.28 1.51 14.35
C ASP A 38 -3.50 0.18 13.63
N ALA A 39 -4.57 0.08 12.84
CA ALA A 39 -4.83 -1.08 11.98
C ALA A 39 -3.69 -1.27 10.96
N SER A 40 -3.18 -0.19 10.37
CA SER A 40 -2.04 -0.25 9.46
C SER A 40 -0.74 -0.65 10.18
N ASN A 41 -0.45 -0.08 11.34
CA ASN A 41 0.79 -0.35 12.08
C ASN A 41 0.82 -1.74 12.72
N LYS A 42 -0.30 -2.23 13.27
CA LYS A 42 -0.37 -3.47 14.06
C LYS A 42 -0.91 -4.66 13.28
N LEU A 43 -1.87 -4.43 12.39
CA LEU A 43 -2.55 -5.49 11.63
C LEU A 43 -2.08 -5.56 10.17
N GLY A 44 -1.40 -4.52 9.69
CA GLY A 44 -0.96 -4.41 8.29
C GLY A 44 -2.10 -4.10 7.32
N PHE A 45 -3.26 -3.68 7.81
CA PHE A 45 -4.41 -3.36 6.96
C PHE A 45 -4.21 -2.04 6.23
N SER A 46 -4.71 -1.97 4.99
CA SER A 46 -4.79 -0.69 4.29
C SER A 46 -5.94 0.16 4.87
N SER A 47 -5.89 1.47 4.63
CA SER A 47 -6.96 2.38 5.08
C SER A 47 -8.33 2.01 4.45
N PRO A 48 -8.44 1.70 3.15
CA PRO A 48 -9.69 1.21 2.55
C PRO A 48 -10.18 -0.11 3.14
N GLU A 49 -9.28 -1.07 3.37
CA GLU A 49 -9.62 -2.35 3.98
C GLU A 49 -10.13 -2.17 5.42
N THR A 50 -9.44 -1.34 6.22
CA THR A 50 -9.86 -1.03 7.59
C THR A 50 -11.27 -0.45 7.62
N MET A 51 -11.57 0.50 6.73
CA MET A 51 -12.90 1.11 6.66
C MET A 51 -13.98 0.16 6.18
N SER A 52 -13.69 -0.74 5.25
CA SER A 52 -14.64 -1.78 4.83
C SER A 52 -14.96 -2.76 5.97
N LEU A 53 -13.94 -3.24 6.68
CA LEU A 53 -14.14 -4.13 7.83
C LEU A 53 -14.91 -3.42 8.97
N ALA A 54 -14.59 -2.16 9.24
CA ALA A 54 -15.30 -1.37 10.24
C ALA A 54 -16.77 -1.12 9.85
N GLN A 55 -17.05 -0.88 8.56
CA GLN A 55 -18.42 -0.75 8.06
C GLN A 55 -19.23 -2.02 8.35
N HIS A 56 -18.69 -3.20 8.04
CA HIS A 56 -19.38 -4.46 8.33
C HIS A 56 -19.59 -4.69 9.82
N LEU A 57 -18.60 -4.34 10.67
CA LEU A 57 -18.76 -4.43 12.13
C LEU A 57 -19.83 -3.47 12.66
N TYR A 58 -20.06 -2.33 11.99
CA TYR A 58 -21.09 -1.36 12.35
C TYR A 58 -22.48 -1.78 11.86
N GLU A 59 -22.62 -2.16 10.58
CA GLU A 59 -23.90 -2.61 9.99
C GLU A 59 -24.37 -3.95 10.54
N GLY A 60 -23.41 -4.77 10.98
CA GLY A 60 -23.64 -6.04 11.63
C GLY A 60 -23.38 -7.23 10.71
N ILE A 61 -22.76 -8.25 11.28
CA ILE A 61 -22.38 -9.48 10.56
C ILE A 61 -23.47 -10.52 10.78
N ALA A 62 -23.89 -11.15 9.68
CA ALA A 62 -24.90 -12.21 9.71
C ALA A 62 -24.39 -13.42 10.48
N THR A 63 -25.22 -13.94 11.37
CA THR A 63 -24.98 -15.16 12.15
C THR A 63 -25.60 -16.38 11.47
N GLU A 64 -25.21 -17.58 11.89
CA GLU A 64 -25.77 -18.85 11.38
C GLU A 64 -27.30 -18.93 11.56
N ASN A 65 -27.85 -18.22 12.54
CA ASN A 65 -29.29 -18.19 12.82
C ASN A 65 -30.06 -17.15 11.99
N GLY A 66 -29.38 -16.38 11.12
CA GLY A 66 -29.98 -15.33 10.29
C GLY A 66 -30.09 -13.97 10.96
N ASP A 67 -29.69 -13.83 12.23
CA ASP A 67 -29.63 -12.54 12.93
C ASP A 67 -28.37 -11.76 12.54
N HIS A 68 -28.44 -10.42 12.57
CA HIS A 68 -27.29 -9.54 12.40
C HIS A 68 -26.82 -9.01 13.75
N ILE A 69 -25.53 -9.16 14.04
CA ILE A 69 -24.92 -8.61 15.26
C ILE A 69 -24.02 -7.45 14.87
N ALA A 70 -24.39 -6.24 15.31
CA ALA A 70 -23.50 -5.08 15.28
C ALA A 70 -22.48 -5.16 16.43
N PHE A 71 -21.25 -4.75 16.18
CA PHE A 71 -20.14 -4.89 17.12
C PHE A 71 -19.61 -3.53 17.59
N ILE A 72 -19.63 -2.50 16.74
CA ILE A 72 -18.99 -1.22 17.02
C ILE A 72 -19.91 -0.03 16.73
N THR A 73 -19.61 1.12 17.32
CA THR A 73 -20.21 2.41 16.98
C THR A 73 -19.78 2.88 15.59
N TYR A 74 -20.42 3.94 15.08
CA TYR A 74 -20.14 4.48 13.76
C TYR A 74 -18.66 4.84 13.58
N MET A 75 -18.05 4.34 12.49
CA MET A 75 -16.60 4.34 12.29
C MET A 75 -16.04 5.60 11.62
N ARG A 76 -16.89 6.53 11.15
CA ARG A 76 -16.48 7.82 10.55
C ARG A 76 -16.74 8.93 11.56
N THR A 77 -15.76 9.16 12.42
CA THR A 77 -15.81 10.07 13.55
C THR A 77 -14.42 10.68 13.79
N ASP A 78 -14.40 11.96 14.10
CA ASP A 78 -13.24 12.69 14.61
C ASP A 78 -13.30 12.88 16.15
N SER A 79 -14.36 12.38 16.77
CA SER A 79 -14.59 12.48 18.21
C SER A 79 -13.89 11.38 19.01
N VAL A 80 -13.38 11.75 20.18
CA VAL A 80 -12.91 10.83 21.22
C VAL A 80 -13.91 10.69 22.37
N ARG A 81 -15.10 11.29 22.23
CA ARG A 81 -16.15 11.32 23.25
C ARG A 81 -16.76 9.93 23.44
N VAL A 82 -17.11 9.63 24.69
CA VAL A 82 -17.73 8.37 25.10
C VAL A 82 -18.92 8.71 26.00
N SER A 83 -20.06 8.02 25.82
CA SER A 83 -21.20 8.17 26.71
C SER A 83 -20.89 7.80 28.16
N GLN A 84 -21.61 8.40 29.11
CA GLN A 84 -21.46 8.08 30.53
C GLN A 84 -21.77 6.60 30.83
N GLU A 85 -22.74 6.03 30.12
CA GLU A 85 -23.09 4.61 30.22
C GLU A 85 -21.94 3.71 29.78
N ALA A 86 -21.31 4.00 28.63
CA ALA A 86 -20.19 3.21 28.13
C ALA A 86 -18.94 3.36 29.02
N GLN A 87 -18.70 4.55 29.59
CA GLN A 87 -17.66 4.76 30.60
C GLN A 87 -17.89 3.91 31.86
N ALA A 88 -19.13 3.90 32.38
CA ALA A 88 -19.49 3.11 33.56
C ALA A 88 -19.34 1.61 33.29
N ALA A 89 -19.80 1.13 32.12
CA ALA A 89 -19.65 -0.26 31.70
C ALA A 89 -18.16 -0.67 31.58
N ALA A 90 -17.32 0.19 31.00
CA ALA A 90 -15.88 -0.04 30.93
C ALA A 90 -15.25 -0.16 32.31
N LEU A 91 -15.54 0.77 33.23
CA LEU A 91 -15.02 0.71 34.60
C LEU A 91 -15.49 -0.54 35.36
N ALA A 92 -16.75 -0.94 35.21
CA ALA A 92 -17.28 -2.16 35.82
C ALA A 92 -16.51 -3.39 35.32
N ARG A 93 -16.36 -3.53 33.98
CA ARG A 93 -15.61 -4.60 33.35
C ARG A 93 -14.14 -4.63 33.78
N ILE A 94 -13.50 -3.46 33.89
CA ILE A 94 -12.11 -3.36 34.32
C ILE A 94 -11.94 -3.87 35.75
N ARG A 95 -12.84 -3.47 36.66
CA ARG A 95 -12.83 -3.93 38.06
C ARG A 95 -13.02 -5.43 38.16
N GLU A 96 -13.95 -5.98 37.39
CA GLU A 96 -14.26 -7.41 37.38
C GLU A 96 -13.10 -8.26 36.84
N VAL A 97 -12.55 -7.88 35.69
CA VAL A 97 -11.59 -8.72 34.95
C VAL A 97 -10.14 -8.47 35.37
N TYR A 98 -9.76 -7.22 35.67
CA TYR A 98 -8.36 -6.85 35.92
C TYR A 98 -8.07 -6.48 37.37
N GLY A 99 -9.10 -6.15 38.16
CA GLY A 99 -8.98 -5.73 39.56
C GLY A 99 -9.24 -4.23 39.76
N PRO A 100 -9.61 -3.83 40.99
CA PRO A 100 -9.96 -2.45 41.32
C PRO A 100 -8.82 -1.45 41.08
N GLU A 101 -7.56 -1.87 41.19
CA GLU A 101 -6.39 -1.01 40.98
C GLU A 101 -6.18 -0.59 39.51
N TYR A 102 -6.78 -1.32 38.57
CA TYR A 102 -6.74 -0.98 37.14
C TYR A 102 -7.89 -0.06 36.71
N ALA A 103 -8.92 0.11 37.55
CA ALA A 103 -10.05 0.99 37.28
C ALA A 103 -9.87 2.30 38.08
N PRO A 104 -9.67 3.45 37.42
CA PRO A 104 -9.61 4.73 38.11
C PRO A 104 -10.93 5.03 38.84
N GLU A 105 -10.85 5.83 39.91
CA GLU A 105 -12.02 6.21 40.71
C GLU A 105 -13.06 6.98 39.88
N LYS A 106 -12.59 7.80 38.94
CA LYS A 106 -13.40 8.55 37.98
C LYS A 106 -13.07 8.11 36.55
N PRO A 107 -14.05 8.14 35.62
CA PRO A 107 -13.79 7.89 34.21
C PRO A 107 -12.71 8.81 33.65
N ASN A 108 -11.95 8.30 32.68
CA ASN A 108 -10.98 9.10 31.95
C ASN A 108 -11.70 9.91 30.86
N PHE A 109 -11.41 11.21 30.80
CA PHE A 109 -11.94 12.12 29.78
C PHE A 109 -10.83 12.56 28.84
N TYR A 110 -11.14 12.56 27.54
CA TYR A 110 -10.25 13.00 26.48
C TYR A 110 -10.89 14.19 25.77
N ALA A 111 -10.12 15.25 25.56
CA ALA A 111 -10.59 16.42 24.84
C ALA A 111 -10.57 16.16 23.32
N THR A 112 -11.69 16.41 22.65
CA THR A 112 -11.75 16.46 21.19
C THR A 112 -10.93 17.65 20.68
N LYS A 113 -10.30 17.53 19.50
CA LYS A 113 -9.54 18.61 18.89
C LYS A 113 -10.44 19.80 18.50
N LYS A 114 -9.88 21.01 18.47
CA LYS A 114 -10.58 22.19 17.95
C LYS A 114 -10.84 22.02 16.45
N GLY A 115 -12.08 22.29 16.00
CA GLY A 115 -12.50 22.13 14.61
C GLY A 115 -12.88 20.70 14.22
N ALA A 116 -13.05 19.81 15.19
CA ALA A 116 -13.76 18.55 14.96
C ALA A 116 -15.27 18.84 14.83
N GLN A 117 -15.94 18.13 13.94
CA GLN A 117 -17.40 18.17 13.77
C GLN A 117 -18.09 17.62 15.04
N ASP A 118 -17.47 16.64 15.71
CA ASP A 118 -17.89 16.07 17.01
C ASP A 118 -19.36 15.58 17.05
N ALA A 119 -19.96 15.32 15.87
CA ALA A 119 -21.34 14.88 15.72
C ALA A 119 -21.58 13.44 16.20
N HIS A 120 -20.51 12.65 16.39
CA HIS A 120 -20.54 11.24 16.75
C HIS A 120 -19.72 10.94 18.01
N GLU A 121 -19.87 9.74 18.55
CA GLU A 121 -18.96 9.22 19.59
C GLU A 121 -17.69 8.63 18.95
N ALA A 122 -16.72 8.29 19.79
CA ALA A 122 -15.57 7.49 19.40
C ALA A 122 -15.98 6.11 18.85
N VAL A 123 -15.09 5.51 18.07
CA VAL A 123 -15.18 4.12 17.62
C VAL A 123 -14.86 3.20 18.80
N ARG A 124 -15.89 2.49 19.29
CA ARG A 124 -15.83 1.58 20.44
C ARG A 124 -16.79 0.41 20.25
N PRO A 125 -16.65 -0.68 21.02
CA PRO A 125 -17.68 -1.71 21.10
C PRO A 125 -19.02 -1.12 21.55
N ILE A 126 -20.12 -1.61 20.98
CA ILE A 126 -21.47 -1.26 21.45
C ILE A 126 -21.82 -1.99 22.75
N ASP A 127 -21.30 -3.21 22.92
CA ASP A 127 -21.49 -4.06 24.09
C ASP A 127 -20.14 -4.67 24.53
N LEU A 128 -19.77 -4.45 25.80
CA LEU A 128 -18.54 -4.99 26.38
C LEU A 128 -18.64 -6.46 26.78
N GLU A 129 -19.86 -7.01 26.87
CA GLU A 129 -20.09 -8.43 27.09
C GLU A 129 -19.78 -9.27 25.86
N MET A 130 -19.79 -8.67 24.67
CA MET A 130 -19.26 -9.26 23.43
C MET A 130 -17.73 -9.21 23.45
N THR A 131 -17.09 -10.02 24.28
CA THR A 131 -15.63 -10.02 24.39
C THR A 131 -14.96 -10.51 23.09
N PRO A 132 -13.67 -10.18 22.86
CA PRO A 132 -12.92 -10.75 21.74
C PRO A 132 -13.00 -12.28 21.69
N GLU A 133 -12.97 -12.97 22.83
CA GLU A 133 -13.07 -14.43 22.90
C GLU A 133 -14.40 -14.95 22.33
N LYS A 134 -15.52 -14.29 22.65
CA LYS A 134 -16.84 -14.62 22.10
C LYS A 134 -16.92 -14.28 20.60
N ALA A 135 -16.44 -13.09 20.24
CA ALA A 135 -16.47 -12.60 18.86
C ALA A 135 -15.62 -13.45 17.90
N LYS A 136 -14.56 -14.12 18.41
CA LYS A 136 -13.69 -14.99 17.61
C LYS A 136 -14.43 -16.15 16.93
N GLY A 137 -15.54 -16.62 17.49
CA GLY A 137 -16.39 -17.64 16.88
C GLY A 137 -17.40 -17.11 15.85
N LEU A 138 -17.61 -15.79 15.81
CA LEU A 138 -18.62 -15.12 14.97
C LEU A 138 -18.00 -14.35 13.80
N LEU A 139 -16.71 -14.01 13.91
CA LEU A 139 -16.01 -13.14 12.99
C LEU A 139 -14.91 -13.90 12.26
N ASP A 140 -14.74 -13.64 10.96
CA ASP A 140 -13.53 -14.08 10.28
C ASP A 140 -12.28 -13.40 10.88
N ARG A 141 -11.11 -13.93 10.52
CA ARG A 141 -9.83 -13.50 11.07
C ARG A 141 -9.60 -11.99 11.00
N LYS A 142 -10.01 -11.31 9.92
CA LYS A 142 -9.76 -9.88 9.73
C LYS A 142 -10.74 -9.03 10.52
N HIS A 143 -12.03 -9.34 10.49
CA HIS A 143 -13.03 -8.66 11.31
C HIS A 143 -12.72 -8.83 12.80
N TYR A 144 -12.36 -10.06 13.22
CA TYR A 144 -11.93 -10.34 14.59
C TYR A 144 -10.72 -9.50 15.01
N ALA A 145 -9.69 -9.43 14.15
CA ALA A 145 -8.49 -8.66 14.47
C ALA A 145 -8.78 -7.17 14.65
N LEU A 146 -9.63 -6.59 13.80
CA LEU A 146 -10.04 -5.19 13.92
C LEU A 146 -10.93 -4.96 15.15
N TYR A 147 -11.91 -5.83 15.39
CA TYR A 147 -12.78 -5.75 16.56
C TYR A 147 -11.99 -5.84 17.87
N LYS A 148 -11.08 -6.81 17.98
CA LYS A 148 -10.19 -6.96 19.14
C LYS A 148 -9.36 -5.69 19.37
N LEU A 149 -8.81 -5.11 18.31
CA LEU A 149 -8.04 -3.87 18.39
C LEU A 149 -8.90 -2.70 18.93
N ILE A 150 -10.13 -2.54 18.42
CA ILE A 150 -11.08 -1.53 18.88
C ILE A 150 -11.47 -1.75 20.35
N TYR A 151 -11.77 -3.00 20.73
CA TYR A 151 -12.12 -3.39 22.09
C TYR A 151 -11.00 -3.07 23.08
N GLU A 152 -9.78 -3.51 22.77
CA GLU A 152 -8.60 -3.30 23.64
C GLU A 152 -8.27 -1.82 23.79
N ARG A 153 -8.35 -1.03 22.71
CA ARG A 153 -8.11 0.42 22.75
C ARG A 153 -9.15 1.12 23.62
N PHE A 154 -10.43 0.80 23.43
CA PHE A 154 -11.50 1.41 24.21
C PHE A 154 -11.37 1.10 25.70
N LEU A 155 -11.17 -0.17 26.05
CA LEU A 155 -11.02 -0.59 27.44
C LEU A 155 -9.78 0.07 28.08
N ALA A 156 -8.64 0.03 27.40
CA ALA A 156 -7.41 0.67 27.85
C ALA A 156 -7.59 2.18 28.10
N SER A 157 -8.36 2.88 27.26
CA SER A 157 -8.61 4.32 27.43
C SER A 157 -9.25 4.67 28.78
N GLN A 158 -9.99 3.73 29.40
CA GLN A 158 -10.65 3.89 30.70
C GLN A 158 -9.89 3.23 31.86
N MET A 159 -8.71 2.64 31.61
CA MET A 159 -7.86 2.04 32.65
C MET A 159 -6.94 3.07 33.31
N ALA A 160 -6.38 2.69 34.46
CA ALA A 160 -5.38 3.47 35.17
C ALA A 160 -4.08 3.63 34.38
N GLU A 161 -3.35 4.71 34.64
CA GLU A 161 -2.02 5.00 34.07
C GLU A 161 -1.03 3.86 34.35
N ALA A 162 -0.18 3.55 33.38
CA ALA A 162 1.00 2.75 33.63
C ALA A 162 2.03 3.59 34.41
N ARG A 163 2.75 2.97 35.35
CA ARG A 163 3.78 3.64 36.16
C ARG A 163 5.12 2.95 35.99
N TYR A 164 6.17 3.76 35.88
CA TYR A 164 7.54 3.30 35.69
C TYR A 164 8.46 3.98 36.69
N ASN A 165 9.38 3.22 37.25
CA ASN A 165 10.58 3.80 37.85
C ASN A 165 11.54 4.15 36.73
N SER A 166 11.77 5.45 36.52
CA SER A 166 12.74 5.94 35.55
C SER A 166 13.96 6.49 36.27
N ALA A 167 15.14 6.13 35.78
CA ALA A 167 16.41 6.64 36.23
C ALA A 167 17.19 7.20 35.03
N GLN A 168 17.72 8.40 35.20
CA GLN A 168 18.68 9.01 34.30
C GLN A 168 19.96 9.31 35.07
N MET A 169 21.08 8.96 34.48
CA MET A 169 22.40 9.13 35.04
C MET A 169 23.32 9.85 34.06
N GLU A 170 24.08 10.81 34.58
CA GLU A 170 25.18 11.44 33.86
C GLU A 170 26.50 10.96 34.49
N ILE A 171 27.42 10.49 33.65
CA ILE A 171 28.75 10.05 34.04
C ILE A 171 29.74 10.97 33.35
N GLU A 172 30.59 11.62 34.14
CA GLU A 172 31.60 12.54 33.64
C GLU A 172 32.98 11.87 33.59
N ASN A 173 33.71 12.13 32.51
CA ASN A 173 35.13 11.81 32.38
C ASN A 173 35.81 12.89 31.54
N SER A 174 36.84 13.54 32.09
CA SER A 174 37.68 14.51 31.35
C SER A 174 36.88 15.62 30.64
N GLY A 175 35.78 16.09 31.24
CA GLY A 175 34.89 17.11 30.68
C GLY A 175 33.87 16.60 29.65
N TYR A 176 33.84 15.30 29.35
CA TYR A 176 32.82 14.66 28.52
C TYR A 176 31.73 14.03 29.39
N ILE A 177 30.47 14.14 28.96
CA ILE A 177 29.31 13.61 29.66
C ILE A 177 28.71 12.44 28.89
N PHE A 178 28.61 11.29 29.54
CA PHE A 178 27.88 10.13 29.09
C PHE A 178 26.51 10.10 29.77
N ARG A 179 25.47 9.77 29.01
CA ARG A 179 24.10 9.64 29.53
C ARG A 179 23.65 8.19 29.46
N ALA A 180 23.13 7.70 30.58
CA ALA A 180 22.43 6.43 30.65
C ALA A 180 21.01 6.67 31.15
N SER A 181 20.03 6.06 30.49
CA SER A 181 18.62 6.09 30.89
C SER A 181 18.10 4.67 31.00
N GLY A 182 17.31 4.41 32.03
CA GLY A 182 16.61 3.14 32.20
C GLY A 182 15.22 3.36 32.77
N ARG A 183 14.33 2.43 32.46
CA ARG A 183 12.97 2.41 33.03
C ARG A 183 12.55 0.99 33.39
N VAL A 184 11.85 0.86 34.50
CA VAL A 184 11.35 -0.40 35.03
C VAL A 184 9.86 -0.26 35.29
N LEU A 185 9.07 -1.19 34.77
CA LEU A 185 7.63 -1.19 34.98
C LEU A 185 7.31 -1.43 36.45
N LEU A 186 6.63 -0.47 37.09
CA LEU A 186 6.11 -0.61 38.44
C LEU A 186 4.67 -1.12 38.44
N PHE A 187 3.86 -0.59 37.52
CA PHE A 187 2.46 -0.94 37.39
C PHE A 187 2.05 -0.88 35.93
N ALA A 188 1.49 -1.97 35.41
CA ALA A 188 1.12 -2.08 34.00
C ALA A 188 0.01 -1.11 33.60
N GLY A 189 -0.95 -0.82 34.49
CA GLY A 189 -2.11 0.00 34.13
C GLY A 189 -2.76 -0.47 32.82
N TYR A 190 -3.07 0.47 31.93
CA TYR A 190 -3.64 0.20 30.61
C TYR A 190 -2.78 -0.69 29.70
N THR A 191 -1.45 -0.75 29.90
CA THR A 191 -0.55 -1.54 29.02
C THR A 191 -0.70 -3.04 29.19
N LYS A 192 -1.49 -3.49 30.17
CA LYS A 192 -1.90 -4.89 30.35
C LYS A 192 -2.84 -5.35 29.22
N VAL A 193 -3.59 -4.43 28.62
CA VAL A 193 -4.60 -4.72 27.59
C VAL A 193 -4.17 -4.17 26.24
N TYR A 194 -3.48 -3.04 26.21
CA TYR A 194 -3.15 -2.37 24.96
C TYR A 194 -1.75 -1.76 24.98
N GLN A 195 -0.92 -2.16 24.02
CA GLN A 195 0.41 -1.59 23.81
C GLN A 195 0.43 -0.80 22.51
N GLU A 196 0.96 0.42 22.54
CA GLU A 196 1.15 1.19 21.32
C GLU A 196 2.21 0.53 20.42
N ALA A 197 2.07 0.72 19.11
CA ALA A 197 3.06 0.22 18.18
C ALA A 197 4.39 0.95 18.44
N VAL A 198 5.44 0.18 18.69
CA VAL A 198 6.80 0.71 18.84
C VAL A 198 7.20 1.42 17.55
N LYS A 199 7.53 2.71 17.64
CA LYS A 199 8.14 3.39 16.50
C LYS A 199 9.53 2.81 16.31
N LYS A 200 9.95 2.57 15.06
CA LYS A 200 11.29 2.04 14.76
C LYS A 200 12.44 2.92 15.28
N GLU A 201 12.19 4.20 15.52
CA GLU A 201 13.17 5.13 16.12
C GLU A 201 13.36 4.87 17.63
N ASP A 202 12.38 4.22 18.28
CA ASP A 202 12.39 3.91 19.71
C ASP A 202 12.82 2.45 20.00
N GLU A 203 13.17 1.65 18.97
CA GLU A 203 13.66 0.27 19.17
C GLU A 203 14.93 0.25 20.04
N ASP A 204 15.80 1.25 19.88
CA ASP A 204 17.00 1.44 20.71
C ASP A 204 16.62 1.81 22.16
N GLU A 205 15.55 2.61 22.37
CA GLU A 205 15.05 2.95 23.72
C GLU A 205 14.37 1.77 24.41
N ILE A 206 13.70 0.87 23.70
CA ILE A 206 13.09 -0.32 24.33
C ILE A 206 14.15 -1.31 24.81
N SER A 207 15.30 -1.38 24.13
CA SER A 207 16.46 -2.15 24.61
C SER A 207 17.01 -1.64 25.96
N SER A 208 16.69 -0.39 26.33
CA SER A 208 17.04 0.25 27.61
C SER A 208 16.05 -0.05 28.76
N SER A 209 15.13 -1.00 28.58
CA SER A 209 14.29 -1.56 29.66
C SER A 209 15.09 -2.41 30.67
N LYS A 210 16.34 -2.02 30.95
CA LYS A 210 17.19 -2.62 31.97
C LYS A 210 17.17 -1.73 33.20
N LEU A 211 17.08 -2.38 34.36
CA LEU A 211 17.30 -1.74 35.64
C LEU A 211 18.70 -1.11 35.60
N LEU A 212 18.80 0.21 35.75
CA LEU A 212 20.10 0.81 36.03
C LEU A 212 20.51 0.40 37.46
N PRO A 213 21.81 0.13 37.70
CA PRO A 213 22.30 -0.14 39.04
C PRO A 213 22.03 1.06 39.97
N ASP A 214 21.87 0.77 41.25
CA ASP A 214 21.63 1.80 42.25
C ASP A 214 22.94 2.51 42.62
N LEU A 215 23.28 3.53 41.84
CA LEU A 215 24.51 4.31 41.97
C LEU A 215 24.20 5.71 42.55
N SER A 216 25.16 6.27 43.29
CA SER A 216 25.07 7.60 43.92
C SER A 216 25.95 8.64 43.23
N GLU A 217 25.61 9.92 43.41
CA GLU A 217 26.47 11.02 42.94
C GLU A 217 27.85 10.98 43.62
N GLY A 218 28.90 11.17 42.84
CA GLY A 218 30.29 11.04 43.27
C GLY A 218 30.86 9.62 43.26
N GLU A 219 30.05 8.60 42.95
CA GLU A 219 30.51 7.22 42.85
C GLU A 219 31.37 7.01 41.60
N LYS A 220 32.47 6.26 41.77
CA LYS A 220 33.38 5.91 40.67
C LYS A 220 32.90 4.65 39.98
N VAL A 221 32.95 4.63 38.66
CA VAL A 221 32.60 3.46 37.84
C VAL A 221 33.75 3.05 36.93
N ASP A 222 33.88 1.76 36.68
CA ASP A 222 34.95 1.24 35.85
C ASP A 222 34.55 1.17 34.37
N LEU A 223 35.43 1.64 33.50
CA LEU A 223 35.29 1.44 32.06
C LEU A 223 35.59 -0.02 31.71
N LEU A 224 34.55 -0.80 31.40
CA LEU A 224 34.71 -2.18 30.94
C LEU A 224 35.03 -2.28 29.44
N SER A 225 34.33 -1.48 28.62
CA SER A 225 34.53 -1.47 27.18
C SER A 225 34.05 -0.15 26.58
N MET A 226 34.71 0.29 25.50
CA MET A 226 34.31 1.45 24.73
C MET A 226 34.02 1.03 23.29
N GLN A 227 32.76 1.15 22.89
CA GLN A 227 32.33 0.84 21.52
C GLN A 227 32.14 2.14 20.74
N LYS A 228 32.84 2.22 19.61
CA LYS A 228 32.70 3.32 18.66
C LYS A 228 31.76 2.89 17.54
N GLU A 229 30.72 3.68 17.33
CA GLU A 229 29.80 3.50 16.20
C GLU A 229 29.85 4.72 15.30
N GLN A 230 30.04 4.48 14.00
CA GLN A 230 29.83 5.50 12.99
C GLN A 230 28.37 5.47 12.56
N LYS A 231 27.66 6.59 12.73
CA LYS A 231 26.27 6.74 12.29
C LYS A 231 26.20 7.73 11.12
N PHE A 232 25.27 7.49 10.22
CA PHE A 232 24.93 8.39 9.12
C PHE A 232 23.52 8.93 9.33
N THR A 233 23.28 10.17 8.91
CA THR A 233 21.92 10.72 8.85
C THR A 233 21.12 9.91 7.84
N LYS A 234 19.97 9.38 8.28
CA LYS A 234 19.03 8.69 7.38
C LYS A 234 18.14 9.73 6.71
N PRO A 235 17.78 9.55 5.43
CA PRO A 235 16.76 10.40 4.82
C PRO A 235 15.41 10.21 5.53
N PRO A 236 14.49 11.19 5.43
CA PRO A 236 13.14 11.05 5.96
C PRO A 236 12.47 9.77 5.46
N LEU A 237 11.74 9.10 6.35
CA LEU A 237 10.98 7.91 5.98
C LEU A 237 9.87 8.26 4.99
N ARG A 238 9.65 7.38 4.01
CA ARG A 238 8.49 7.48 3.12
C ARG A 238 7.21 7.29 3.92
N TYR A 239 6.12 7.86 3.42
CA TYR A 239 4.80 7.66 3.99
C TYR A 239 4.36 6.19 3.89
N THR A 240 3.80 5.66 4.96
CA THR A 240 2.83 4.55 4.97
C THR A 240 1.40 5.09 4.96
N ASP A 241 0.40 4.22 4.84
CA ASP A 241 -1.02 4.60 5.02
C ASP A 241 -1.20 5.36 6.35
N ALA A 242 -0.76 4.77 7.46
CA ALA A 242 -0.84 5.39 8.78
C ALA A 242 -0.24 6.81 8.82
N SER A 243 1.02 6.95 8.38
CA SER A 243 1.68 8.26 8.45
C SER A 243 1.10 9.30 7.48
N LEU A 244 0.49 8.86 6.36
CA LEU A 244 -0.17 9.76 5.43
C LEU A 244 -1.50 10.25 6.01
N VAL A 245 -2.33 9.36 6.56
CA VAL A 245 -3.57 9.74 7.26
C VAL A 245 -3.25 10.71 8.40
N LYS A 246 -2.22 10.41 9.20
CA LYS A 246 -1.75 11.30 10.26
C LYS A 246 -1.36 12.69 9.74
N ALA A 247 -0.56 12.74 8.66
CA ALA A 247 -0.12 13.99 8.07
C ALA A 247 -1.27 14.80 7.46
N MET A 248 -2.26 14.12 6.89
CA MET A 248 -3.49 14.75 6.38
C MET A 248 -4.30 15.36 7.51
N GLU A 249 -4.55 14.60 8.58
CA GLU A 249 -5.26 15.09 9.77
C GLU A 249 -4.55 16.27 10.44
N GLU A 250 -3.23 16.20 10.63
CA GLU A 250 -2.43 17.29 11.21
C GLU A 250 -2.45 18.57 10.36
N LYS A 251 -2.60 18.42 9.04
CA LYS A 251 -2.69 19.53 8.09
C LYS A 251 -4.12 20.00 7.82
N GLY A 252 -5.14 19.37 8.43
CA GLY A 252 -6.54 19.68 8.18
C GLY A 252 -7.05 19.30 6.78
N ILE A 253 -6.33 18.43 6.07
CA ILE A 253 -6.71 17.95 4.73
C ILE A 253 -7.54 16.67 4.87
N GLY A 254 -8.70 16.64 4.24
CA GLY A 254 -9.61 15.51 4.30
C GLY A 254 -10.37 15.41 5.63
N ARG A 255 -11.31 14.48 5.68
CA ARG A 255 -12.22 14.21 6.78
C ARG A 255 -12.29 12.69 7.02
N PRO A 256 -12.83 12.23 8.15
CA PRO A 256 -13.06 10.79 8.40
C PRO A 256 -13.67 10.02 7.22
N SER A 257 -14.53 10.68 6.43
CA SER A 257 -15.17 10.13 5.24
C SER A 257 -14.26 10.02 4.01
N THR A 258 -13.16 10.76 3.93
CA THR A 258 -12.34 10.89 2.71
C THR A 258 -10.96 10.26 2.79
N TYR A 259 -10.38 10.05 3.99
CA TYR A 259 -9.02 9.50 4.14
C TYR A 259 -8.78 8.20 3.34
N ALA A 260 -9.65 7.20 3.53
CA ALA A 260 -9.54 5.93 2.83
C ALA A 260 -9.72 6.09 1.31
N THR A 261 -10.66 6.94 0.89
CA THR A 261 -10.95 7.21 -0.52
C THR A 261 -9.77 7.89 -1.21
N ILE A 262 -9.14 8.88 -0.56
CA ILE A 262 -7.95 9.56 -1.07
C ILE A 262 -6.81 8.56 -1.27
N ILE A 263 -6.54 7.73 -0.26
CA ILE A 263 -5.51 6.69 -0.34
C ILE A 263 -5.82 5.67 -1.44
N ALA A 264 -7.06 5.24 -1.57
CA ALA A 264 -7.48 4.34 -2.65
C ALA A 264 -7.20 4.94 -4.03
N LYS A 265 -7.56 6.22 -4.26
CA LYS A 265 -7.33 6.91 -5.54
C LYS A 265 -5.84 7.10 -5.83
N LEU A 266 -5.02 7.41 -4.82
CA LEU A 266 -3.57 7.51 -4.98
C LEU A 266 -2.96 6.17 -5.40
N ASN A 267 -3.36 5.08 -4.75
CA ASN A 267 -2.85 3.74 -5.02
C ASN A 267 -3.22 3.19 -6.41
N GLN A 268 -4.23 3.76 -7.08
CA GLN A 268 -4.62 3.32 -8.42
C GLN A 268 -3.60 3.68 -9.51
N LYS A 269 -2.92 4.83 -9.39
CA LYS A 269 -2.08 5.37 -10.48
C LYS A 269 -0.85 6.14 -10.03
N TYR A 270 -0.96 6.89 -8.94
CA TYR A 270 0.06 7.87 -8.55
C TYR A 270 1.09 7.30 -7.58
N VAL A 271 0.74 6.24 -6.86
CA VAL A 271 1.60 5.64 -5.84
C VAL A 271 1.65 4.13 -6.01
N LYS A 272 2.83 3.54 -5.80
CA LYS A 272 3.03 2.10 -5.66
C LYS A 272 3.43 1.76 -4.22
N LYS A 273 3.10 0.55 -3.79
CA LYS A 273 3.51 0.03 -2.48
C LYS A 273 4.81 -0.76 -2.60
N GLU A 274 5.82 -0.34 -1.85
CA GLU A 274 7.03 -1.12 -1.60
C GLU A 274 7.04 -1.55 -0.12
N GLY A 275 6.60 -2.79 0.12
CA GLY A 275 6.21 -3.22 1.46
C GLY A 275 5.07 -2.33 1.98
N LYS A 276 5.27 -1.70 3.15
CA LYS A 276 4.29 -0.76 3.72
C LYS A 276 4.41 0.69 3.23
N TYR A 277 5.49 1.01 2.52
CA TYR A 277 5.80 2.37 2.11
C TYR A 277 5.18 2.74 0.76
N MET A 278 4.80 4.01 0.63
CA MET A 278 4.26 4.64 -0.57
C MET A 278 5.38 5.27 -1.38
N VAL A 279 5.50 4.84 -2.64
CA VAL A 279 6.49 5.34 -3.59
C VAL A 279 5.76 6.01 -4.76
N PRO A 280 6.00 7.32 -5.01
CA PRO A 280 5.41 8.02 -6.14
C PRO A 280 5.85 7.41 -7.47
N THR A 281 4.92 7.33 -8.43
CA THR A 281 5.22 6.91 -9.80
C THR A 281 5.77 8.10 -10.62
N PRO A 282 6.46 7.87 -11.76
CA PRO A 282 6.87 8.96 -12.66
C PRO A 282 5.69 9.86 -13.06
N VAL A 283 4.54 9.24 -13.33
CA VAL A 283 3.30 9.97 -13.66
C VAL A 283 2.85 10.89 -12.53
N ALA A 284 3.09 10.54 -11.26
CA ALA A 284 2.77 11.42 -10.14
C ALA A 284 3.66 12.67 -10.14
N TYR A 285 4.95 12.52 -10.43
CA TYR A 285 5.84 13.68 -10.55
C TYR A 285 5.41 14.60 -11.70
N ASP A 286 5.16 14.05 -12.89
CA ASP A 286 4.74 14.85 -14.05
C ASP A 286 3.44 15.62 -13.78
N VAL A 287 2.46 14.96 -13.16
CA VAL A 287 1.17 15.57 -12.82
C VAL A 287 1.33 16.62 -11.72
N VAL A 288 2.06 16.34 -10.64
CA VAL A 288 2.27 17.30 -9.56
C VAL A 288 3.04 18.52 -10.05
N ASP A 289 4.08 18.34 -10.88
CA ASP A 289 4.86 19.45 -11.45
C ASP A 289 3.99 20.37 -12.31
N MET A 290 3.12 19.80 -13.14
CA MET A 290 2.15 20.57 -13.92
C MET A 290 1.16 21.30 -13.00
N LEU A 291 0.58 20.60 -12.02
CA LEU A 291 -0.43 21.18 -11.14
C LEU A 291 0.14 22.29 -10.27
N VAL A 292 1.31 22.12 -9.68
CA VAL A 292 1.97 23.16 -8.87
C VAL A 292 2.29 24.40 -9.71
N LYS A 293 2.63 24.24 -10.98
CA LYS A 293 2.91 25.38 -11.87
C LYS A 293 1.65 26.12 -12.28
N CYS A 294 0.58 25.39 -12.64
CA CYS A 294 -0.63 25.96 -13.23
C CYS A 294 -1.72 26.31 -12.20
N PHE A 295 -1.72 25.66 -11.05
CA PHE A 295 -2.76 25.77 -10.02
C PHE A 295 -2.12 26.02 -8.64
N ARG A 296 -1.21 26.99 -8.55
CA ARG A 296 -0.40 27.29 -7.35
C ARG A 296 -1.24 27.39 -6.08
N ASP A 297 -2.31 28.17 -6.13
CA ASP A 297 -3.18 28.42 -4.97
C ASP A 297 -3.90 27.13 -4.53
N ILE A 298 -4.37 26.32 -5.48
CA ILE A 298 -5.12 25.09 -5.19
C ILE A 298 -4.19 23.99 -4.66
N MET A 299 -2.95 23.96 -5.14
CA MET A 299 -1.93 23.00 -4.69
C MET A 299 -1.31 23.37 -3.34
N ASP A 300 -1.65 24.54 -2.78
CA ASP A 300 -1.29 24.89 -1.42
C ASP A 300 -2.10 24.06 -0.40
N VAL A 301 -1.38 23.57 0.62
CA VAL A 301 -1.95 22.75 1.70
C VAL A 301 -2.93 23.57 2.53
N GLY A 302 -2.60 24.83 2.81
CA GLY A 302 -3.45 25.73 3.60
C GLY A 302 -4.74 26.08 2.87
N PHE A 303 -4.68 26.29 1.54
CA PHE A 303 -5.87 26.44 0.73
C PHE A 303 -6.80 25.23 0.81
N THR A 304 -6.24 24.03 0.65
CA THR A 304 -7.02 22.77 0.72
C THR A 304 -7.67 22.60 2.09
N ALA A 305 -6.92 22.82 3.17
CA ALA A 305 -7.45 22.77 4.53
C ALA A 305 -8.55 23.81 4.76
N GLY A 306 -8.36 25.04 4.25
CA GLY A 306 -9.36 26.10 4.33
C GLY A 306 -10.64 25.79 3.53
N MET A 307 -10.53 25.07 2.41
CA MET A 307 -11.71 24.59 1.67
C MET A 307 -12.51 23.60 2.50
N GLU A 308 -11.84 22.66 3.16
CA GLU A 308 -12.53 21.70 4.04
C GLU A 308 -13.25 22.42 5.20
N THR A 309 -12.62 23.43 5.82
CA THR A 309 -13.30 24.25 6.85
C THR A 309 -14.52 24.98 6.30
N LYS A 310 -14.45 25.52 5.08
CA LYS A 310 -15.62 26.16 4.45
C LYS A 310 -16.77 25.17 4.21
N LEU A 311 -16.45 23.90 3.93
CA LEU A 311 -17.46 22.85 3.80
C LEU A 311 -18.10 22.52 5.15
N ASP A 312 -17.32 22.48 6.24
CA ASP A 312 -17.86 22.35 7.60
C ASP A 312 -18.74 23.55 7.98
N ASP A 313 -18.35 24.77 7.62
CA ASP A 313 -19.13 25.99 7.87
C ASP A 313 -20.48 25.99 7.11
N ILE A 314 -20.60 25.25 6.00
CA ILE A 314 -21.88 25.03 5.32
C ILE A 314 -22.76 24.08 6.14
N GLU A 315 -22.18 22.99 6.65
CA GLU A 315 -22.89 21.96 7.43
C GLU A 315 -23.38 22.50 8.78
N GLU A 316 -22.52 23.19 9.52
CA GLU A 316 -22.78 23.62 10.91
C GLU A 316 -23.02 25.13 11.05
N GLY A 317 -22.35 25.93 10.22
CA GLY A 317 -22.36 27.39 10.31
C GLY A 317 -23.47 28.07 9.50
N GLY A 318 -24.23 27.32 8.70
CA GLY A 318 -25.30 27.85 7.85
C GLY A 318 -24.80 28.73 6.70
N VAL A 319 -23.54 28.58 6.28
CA VAL A 319 -22.99 29.28 5.12
C VAL A 319 -23.68 28.79 3.84
N ASP A 320 -24.06 29.72 2.97
CA ASP A 320 -24.64 29.40 1.67
C ASP A 320 -23.56 28.81 0.73
N TRP A 321 -23.73 27.54 0.36
CA TRP A 321 -22.80 26.81 -0.50
C TRP A 321 -22.61 27.46 -1.87
N HIS A 322 -23.62 28.17 -2.40
CA HIS A 322 -23.49 28.88 -3.68
C HIS A 322 -22.42 29.96 -3.62
N ARG A 323 -22.24 30.62 -2.48
CA ARG A 323 -21.20 31.65 -2.30
C ARG A 323 -19.81 31.04 -2.32
N VAL A 324 -19.61 29.91 -1.64
CA VAL A 324 -18.33 29.19 -1.62
C VAL A 324 -17.91 28.79 -3.03
N ILE A 325 -18.85 28.30 -3.85
CA ILE A 325 -18.60 27.96 -5.25
C ILE A 325 -18.35 29.21 -6.11
N ALA A 326 -19.17 30.26 -5.94
CA ALA A 326 -19.02 31.52 -6.69
C ALA A 326 -17.68 32.20 -6.43
N ASP A 327 -17.14 32.08 -5.21
CA ASP A 327 -15.83 32.61 -4.83
C ASP A 327 -14.68 31.76 -5.41
N PHE A 328 -14.85 30.44 -5.48
CA PHE A 328 -13.82 29.52 -5.96
C PHE A 328 -13.69 29.52 -7.50
N TYR A 329 -14.82 29.44 -8.20
CA TYR A 329 -14.86 29.06 -9.60
C TYR A 329 -14.15 30.04 -10.57
N PRO A 330 -14.29 31.37 -10.46
CA PRO A 330 -13.67 32.31 -11.40
C PRO A 330 -12.13 32.20 -11.45
N GLY A 331 -11.49 32.03 -10.29
CA GLY A 331 -10.05 31.84 -10.19
C GLY A 331 -9.61 30.50 -10.78
N PHE A 332 -10.35 29.43 -10.47
CA PHE A 332 -10.12 28.10 -11.04
C PHE A 332 -10.27 28.09 -12.57
N GLU A 333 -11.32 28.71 -13.11
CA GLU A 333 -11.59 28.76 -14.54
C GLU A 333 -10.46 29.46 -15.30
N LYS A 334 -9.98 30.59 -14.77
CA LYS A 334 -8.83 31.29 -15.34
C LYS A 334 -7.59 30.39 -15.37
N ASN A 335 -7.25 29.78 -14.24
CA ASN A 335 -6.11 28.86 -14.16
C ASN A 335 -6.26 27.67 -15.11
N LEU A 336 -7.48 27.15 -15.30
CA LEU A 336 -7.77 26.06 -16.23
C LEU A 336 -7.55 26.46 -17.69
N ARG A 337 -7.94 27.68 -18.09
CA ARG A 337 -7.68 28.21 -19.44
C ARG A 337 -6.18 28.33 -19.69
N ASP A 338 -5.44 28.89 -18.72
CA ASP A 338 -4.00 29.05 -18.83
C ASP A 338 -3.29 27.68 -18.88
N ALA A 339 -3.69 26.75 -18.01
CA ALA A 339 -3.19 25.37 -17.96
C ALA A 339 -3.45 24.59 -19.26
N SER A 340 -4.56 24.86 -19.96
CA SER A 340 -4.90 24.19 -21.21
C SER A 340 -3.92 24.51 -22.35
N SER A 341 -3.17 25.61 -22.21
CA SER A 341 -2.08 26.00 -23.12
C SER A 341 -0.69 25.68 -22.57
N TYR A 342 -0.61 25.02 -21.40
CA TYR A 342 0.66 24.71 -20.77
C TYR A 342 1.43 23.63 -21.55
N GLY A 343 2.64 23.98 -22.00
CA GLY A 343 3.47 23.12 -22.83
C GLY A 343 3.15 23.18 -24.33
N ASP A 344 2.25 24.08 -24.75
CA ASP A 344 2.03 24.39 -26.16
C ASP A 344 3.26 25.13 -26.72
N GLU A 345 3.90 24.58 -27.74
CA GLU A 345 4.99 25.23 -28.47
C GLU A 345 4.44 25.78 -29.79
N MET A 346 4.56 27.09 -30.02
CA MET A 346 4.35 27.63 -31.37
C MET A 346 5.39 27.06 -32.31
N THR A 347 4.95 26.62 -33.49
CA THR A 347 5.83 26.10 -34.54
C THR A 347 5.69 26.93 -35.79
N ASP A 348 6.74 26.92 -36.61
CA ASP A 348 6.72 27.54 -37.94
C ASP A 348 5.93 26.71 -38.98
N ILE A 349 5.29 25.61 -38.54
CA ILE A 349 4.57 24.69 -39.41
C ILE A 349 3.19 25.27 -39.72
N VAL A 350 2.87 25.42 -40.99
CA VAL A 350 1.61 26.01 -41.45
C VAL A 350 0.53 24.93 -41.66
N CYS A 351 -0.68 25.20 -41.18
CA CYS A 351 -1.83 24.33 -41.34
C CYS A 351 -2.28 24.26 -42.81
N GLN A 352 -2.25 23.06 -43.38
CA GLN A 352 -2.61 22.80 -44.77
C GLN A 352 -4.08 23.14 -45.14
N LYS A 353 -4.97 23.31 -44.14
CA LYS A 353 -6.39 23.59 -44.38
C LYS A 353 -6.75 25.07 -44.37
N CYS A 354 -6.04 25.89 -43.60
CA CYS A 354 -6.43 27.30 -43.38
C CYS A 354 -5.26 28.28 -43.34
N GLY A 355 -4.03 27.83 -43.54
CA GLY A 355 -2.85 28.69 -43.63
C GLY A 355 -2.35 29.29 -42.31
N HIS A 356 -2.98 28.98 -41.18
CA HIS A 356 -2.51 29.43 -39.86
C HIS A 356 -1.42 28.52 -39.31
N PHE A 357 -0.54 29.04 -38.44
CA PHE A 357 0.49 28.24 -37.78
C PHE A 357 -0.11 27.11 -36.93
N MET A 358 0.64 26.03 -36.77
CA MET A 358 0.29 24.91 -35.92
C MET A 358 1.02 25.01 -34.58
N ILE A 359 0.33 24.57 -33.53
CA ILE A 359 0.79 24.53 -32.15
C ILE A 359 1.11 23.07 -31.84
N ARG A 360 2.33 22.80 -31.37
CA ARG A 360 2.74 21.48 -30.91
C ARG A 360 2.25 21.26 -29.49
N ARG A 361 1.53 20.15 -29.29
CA ARG A 361 0.90 19.72 -28.05
C ARG A 361 1.30 18.30 -27.71
N MET A 362 1.14 17.91 -26.45
CA MET A 362 1.37 16.53 -26.01
C MET A 362 0.04 15.81 -25.77
N GLY A 363 -0.11 14.61 -26.36
CA GLY A 363 -1.30 13.78 -26.21
C GLY A 363 -0.96 12.37 -25.75
N LYS A 364 -1.98 11.52 -25.56
CA LYS A 364 -1.82 10.13 -25.12
C LYS A 364 -0.92 9.26 -26.03
N TYR A 365 -0.73 9.66 -27.29
CA TYR A 365 0.09 8.96 -28.29
C TYR A 365 1.40 9.68 -28.64
N GLY A 366 1.79 10.69 -27.85
CA GLY A 366 2.97 11.51 -28.11
C GLY A 366 2.61 12.91 -28.61
N LYS A 367 3.61 13.59 -29.18
CA LYS A 367 3.47 14.97 -29.67
C LYS A 367 2.59 15.02 -30.93
N TYR A 368 1.79 16.06 -31.04
CA TYR A 368 0.95 16.33 -32.21
C TYR A 368 0.85 17.83 -32.44
N LEU A 369 0.64 18.23 -33.68
CA LEU A 369 0.43 19.60 -34.11
C LEU A 369 -1.07 19.84 -34.26
N ALA A 370 -1.60 20.87 -33.61
CA ALA A 370 -2.98 21.33 -33.74
C ALA A 370 -3.01 22.72 -34.38
N CYS A 371 -3.98 23.00 -35.25
CA CYS A 371 -4.11 24.32 -35.85
C CYS A 371 -4.35 25.41 -34.78
N SER A 372 -3.61 26.52 -34.84
CA SER A 372 -3.78 27.66 -33.91
C SER A 372 -5.16 28.32 -34.01
N ASN A 373 -5.80 28.27 -35.18
CA ASN A 373 -7.14 28.81 -35.40
C ASN A 373 -8.28 27.88 -34.91
N TYR A 374 -8.08 27.16 -33.81
CA TYR A 374 -9.13 26.36 -33.15
C TYR A 374 -10.04 27.30 -32.34
N PRO A 375 -11.39 27.15 -32.33
CA PRO A 375 -12.18 26.02 -32.83
C PRO A 375 -12.58 26.06 -34.31
N GLU A 376 -12.34 27.17 -35.02
CA GLU A 376 -12.73 27.38 -36.43
C GLU A 376 -12.05 26.37 -37.38
N CYS A 377 -10.82 25.95 -37.08
CA CYS A 377 -10.10 24.91 -37.79
C CYS A 377 -9.62 23.80 -36.84
N ARG A 378 -10.26 22.62 -36.93
CA ARG A 378 -9.96 21.45 -36.08
C ARG A 378 -8.87 20.53 -36.66
N ASN A 379 -7.95 21.05 -37.48
CA ASN A 379 -6.92 20.24 -38.12
C ASN A 379 -5.86 19.80 -37.10
N ILE A 380 -5.56 18.49 -37.06
CA ILE A 380 -4.55 17.89 -36.19
C ILE A 380 -3.65 16.98 -37.03
N VAL A 381 -2.34 17.07 -36.82
CA VAL A 381 -1.31 16.25 -37.48
C VAL A 381 -0.45 15.59 -36.40
N SER A 382 -0.27 14.27 -36.45
CA SER A 382 0.63 13.58 -35.50
C SER A 382 2.08 13.94 -35.77
N GLU A 383 2.83 14.27 -34.72
CA GLU A 383 4.27 14.52 -34.77
C GLU A 383 5.02 13.34 -34.13
N ALA A 384 4.62 12.12 -34.48
CA ALA A 384 5.38 10.96 -34.11
C ALA A 384 6.73 11.03 -34.85
N GLN A 385 7.84 11.05 -34.12
CA GLN A 385 9.13 10.76 -34.72
C GLN A 385 9.05 9.35 -35.30
N GLU A 386 9.00 9.25 -36.62
CA GLU A 386 9.06 7.95 -37.29
C GLU A 386 10.46 7.38 -37.06
N GLU A 387 10.59 6.42 -36.15
CA GLU A 387 11.84 5.68 -35.96
C GLU A 387 12.14 4.93 -37.26
N ILE A 388 13.15 5.40 -37.99
CA ILE A 388 13.64 4.76 -39.21
C ILE A 388 14.41 3.51 -38.77
N SER A 389 13.89 2.35 -39.13
CA SER A 389 14.57 1.07 -38.93
C SER A 389 15.68 0.89 -39.96
N ALA A 390 16.77 0.24 -39.57
CA ALA A 390 17.81 -0.21 -40.50
C ALA A 390 17.32 -1.31 -41.47
N VAL A 391 16.13 -1.86 -41.25
CA VAL A 391 15.53 -2.89 -42.09
C VAL A 391 14.97 -2.27 -43.38
N ARG A 392 15.53 -2.68 -44.53
CA ARG A 392 15.06 -2.24 -45.84
C ARG A 392 13.81 -2.97 -46.29
N CYS A 393 12.92 -2.26 -46.98
CA CYS A 393 11.70 -2.80 -47.55
C CYS A 393 12.05 -3.81 -48.66
N PRO A 394 11.58 -5.06 -48.60
CA PRO A 394 11.90 -6.07 -49.60
C PRO A 394 11.30 -5.78 -50.98
N LYS A 395 10.36 -4.83 -51.09
CA LYS A 395 9.70 -4.48 -52.36
C LYS A 395 10.29 -3.24 -53.04
N CYS A 396 10.79 -2.27 -52.27
CA CYS A 396 11.27 -1.00 -52.84
C CYS A 396 12.66 -0.57 -52.35
N GLY A 397 13.28 -1.33 -51.45
CA GLY A 397 14.64 -1.08 -50.97
C GLY A 397 14.79 0.03 -49.91
N GLU A 398 13.75 0.83 -49.67
CA GLU A 398 13.80 1.95 -48.72
C GLU A 398 13.79 1.49 -47.26
N ASN A 399 14.44 2.25 -46.37
CA ASN A 399 14.44 1.93 -44.94
C ASN A 399 13.01 2.01 -44.36
N MET A 400 12.57 0.95 -43.69
CA MET A 400 11.20 0.86 -43.17
C MET A 400 11.04 1.70 -41.89
N ILE A 401 9.84 2.21 -41.65
CA ILE A 401 9.51 3.04 -40.49
C ILE A 401 8.74 2.23 -39.45
N VAL A 402 9.04 2.41 -38.16
CA VAL A 402 8.34 1.74 -37.06
C VAL A 402 6.99 2.42 -36.81
N LYS A 403 5.89 1.65 -36.88
CA LYS A 403 4.52 2.09 -36.56
C LYS A 403 3.90 1.22 -35.48
N ASN A 404 2.96 1.81 -34.74
CA ASN A 404 2.21 1.10 -33.69
C ASN A 404 0.88 0.59 -34.25
N GLY A 405 0.61 -0.71 -34.12
CA GLY A 405 -0.66 -1.34 -34.51
C GLY A 405 -1.34 -2.04 -33.33
N ARG A 406 -2.53 -2.61 -33.57
CA ARG A 406 -3.32 -3.35 -32.55
C ARG A 406 -2.54 -4.50 -31.88
N PHE A 407 -1.55 -5.06 -32.57
CA PHE A 407 -0.78 -6.22 -32.13
C PHE A 407 0.65 -5.86 -31.66
N GLY A 408 0.99 -4.57 -31.55
CA GLY A 408 2.32 -4.09 -31.19
C GLY A 408 3.00 -3.26 -32.28
N LYS A 409 4.29 -2.97 -32.09
CA LYS A 409 5.14 -2.26 -33.07
C LYS A 409 5.37 -3.13 -34.32
N PHE A 410 5.26 -2.55 -35.51
CA PHE A 410 5.52 -3.18 -36.80
C PHE A 410 6.27 -2.21 -37.72
N LEU A 411 6.96 -2.74 -38.72
CA LEU A 411 7.65 -1.95 -39.74
C LEU A 411 6.72 -1.73 -40.93
N ALA A 412 6.55 -0.47 -41.36
CA ALA A 412 5.79 -0.10 -42.54
C ALA A 412 6.71 0.52 -43.59
N CYS A 413 6.42 0.31 -44.87
CA CYS A 413 7.13 1.00 -45.93
C CYS A 413 6.76 2.50 -45.91
N PRO A 414 7.74 3.43 -46.00
CA PRO A 414 7.45 4.86 -46.07
C PRO A 414 6.67 5.26 -47.34
N ASN A 415 6.83 4.51 -48.45
CA ASN A 415 6.18 4.80 -49.74
C ASN A 415 4.71 4.33 -49.84
N TYR A 416 3.97 4.24 -48.73
CA TYR A 416 2.53 3.97 -48.75
C TYR A 416 1.78 5.18 -49.33
N PRO A 417 0.79 5.02 -50.25
CA PRO A 417 0.07 3.80 -50.63
C PRO A 417 0.66 3.00 -51.80
N GLU A 418 1.72 3.50 -52.46
CA GLU A 418 2.33 2.84 -53.62
C GLU A 418 3.03 1.52 -53.26
N CYS A 419 3.63 1.47 -52.06
CA CYS A 419 4.23 0.29 -51.48
C CYS A 419 3.54 -0.05 -50.15
N LYS A 420 2.63 -1.03 -50.18
CA LYS A 420 1.84 -1.48 -49.02
C LYS A 420 2.55 -2.52 -48.13
N THR A 421 3.86 -2.65 -48.26
CA THR A 421 4.64 -3.66 -47.54
C THR A 421 4.75 -3.32 -46.05
N THR A 422 4.39 -4.27 -45.20
CA THR A 422 4.57 -4.20 -43.75
C THR A 422 5.28 -5.45 -43.25
N LEU A 423 6.21 -5.32 -42.32
CA LEU A 423 6.90 -6.42 -41.64
C LEU A 423 6.65 -6.37 -40.13
N SER A 424 6.67 -7.51 -39.46
CA SER A 424 6.70 -7.56 -38.00
C SER A 424 8.09 -7.19 -37.49
N MET A 425 8.18 -6.55 -36.31
CA MET A 425 9.47 -6.35 -35.65
C MET A 425 10.12 -7.71 -35.35
N PRO A 426 11.41 -7.92 -35.66
CA PRO A 426 12.14 -9.09 -35.16
C PRO A 426 12.19 -9.00 -33.62
N SER A 427 11.73 -10.02 -32.93
CA SER A 427 11.95 -10.17 -31.49
C SER A 427 13.41 -10.56 -31.26
N GLU A 428 14.16 -9.77 -30.49
CA GLU A 428 15.55 -10.10 -30.11
C GLU A 428 15.65 -11.30 -29.15
N GLU A 429 14.53 -11.84 -28.69
CA GLU A 429 14.49 -13.09 -27.94
C GLU A 429 14.51 -14.27 -28.91
N GLU A 430 15.64 -14.97 -28.98
CA GLU A 430 15.70 -16.29 -29.60
C GLU A 430 14.63 -17.18 -28.96
N PRO A 431 13.72 -17.78 -29.73
CA PRO A 431 12.63 -18.55 -29.15
C PRO A 431 13.21 -19.76 -28.40
N GLU A 432 12.95 -19.87 -27.10
CA GLU A 432 13.30 -21.05 -26.31
C GLU A 432 12.69 -22.29 -26.97
N LEU A 433 13.52 -23.13 -27.59
CA LEU A 433 13.08 -24.36 -28.24
C LEU A 433 13.01 -25.47 -27.20
N VAL A 434 11.80 -25.92 -26.88
CA VAL A 434 11.55 -26.90 -25.80
C VAL A 434 10.67 -28.04 -26.27
N GLY A 435 11.22 -29.26 -26.31
CA GLY A 435 10.50 -30.45 -26.74
C GLY A 435 10.39 -30.61 -28.26
N LYS A 436 9.87 -31.76 -28.70
CA LYS A 436 9.75 -32.13 -30.13
C LYS A 436 8.29 -32.36 -30.50
N CYS A 437 7.92 -31.90 -31.69
CA CYS A 437 6.59 -32.10 -32.26
C CYS A 437 6.39 -33.59 -32.64
N PRO A 438 5.35 -34.28 -32.13
CA PRO A 438 5.05 -35.67 -32.47
C PRO A 438 4.46 -35.88 -33.88
N GLU A 439 4.16 -34.79 -34.61
CA GLU A 439 3.62 -34.85 -35.97
C GLU A 439 4.69 -34.63 -37.04
N CYS A 440 5.63 -33.71 -36.83
CA CYS A 440 6.65 -33.37 -37.82
C CYS A 440 8.10 -33.39 -37.32
N GLY A 441 8.33 -33.71 -36.03
CA GLY A 441 9.67 -33.77 -35.44
C GLY A 441 10.34 -32.42 -35.18
N ALA A 442 9.76 -31.32 -35.65
CA ALA A 442 10.27 -29.96 -35.44
C ALA A 442 10.21 -29.56 -33.95
N PRO A 443 11.11 -28.68 -33.46
CA PRO A 443 11.10 -28.24 -32.07
C PRO A 443 9.85 -27.41 -31.75
N MET A 444 9.42 -27.40 -30.48
CA MET A 444 8.27 -26.61 -30.04
C MET A 444 8.70 -25.30 -29.39
N THR A 445 7.83 -24.29 -29.49
CA THR A 445 8.02 -22.95 -28.94
C THR A 445 6.96 -22.66 -27.86
N PRO A 446 7.35 -22.14 -26.68
CA PRO A 446 6.41 -21.76 -25.62
C PRO A 446 5.71 -20.45 -26.00
N ARG A 447 4.40 -20.39 -25.78
CA ARG A 447 3.56 -19.21 -26.03
C ARG A 447 2.61 -18.99 -24.86
N LYS A 448 2.18 -17.76 -24.64
CA LYS A 448 1.18 -17.40 -23.61
C LYS A 448 -0.20 -17.23 -24.25
N SER A 449 -1.21 -17.89 -23.67
CA SER A 449 -2.61 -17.69 -24.04
C SER A 449 -3.13 -16.34 -23.55
N LYS A 450 -4.30 -15.89 -24.04
CA LYS A 450 -4.97 -14.65 -23.59
C LYS A 450 -5.22 -14.59 -22.08
N LYS A 451 -5.34 -15.74 -21.40
CA LYS A 451 -5.52 -15.85 -19.94
C LYS A 451 -4.20 -16.09 -19.19
N GLY A 452 -3.05 -15.91 -19.85
CA GLY A 452 -1.72 -16.02 -19.24
C GLY A 452 -1.14 -17.43 -19.11
N LYS A 453 -1.90 -18.50 -19.43
CA LYS A 453 -1.38 -19.89 -19.38
C LYS A 453 -0.43 -20.17 -20.54
N THR A 454 0.71 -20.81 -20.24
CA THR A 454 1.70 -21.25 -21.22
C THR A 454 1.21 -22.48 -21.99
N TYR A 455 1.38 -22.48 -23.31
CA TYR A 455 1.17 -23.61 -24.19
C TYR A 455 2.34 -23.72 -25.17
N TYR A 456 2.59 -24.90 -25.72
CA TYR A 456 3.68 -25.16 -26.64
C TYR A 456 3.12 -25.34 -28.05
N SER A 457 3.61 -24.56 -29.01
CA SER A 457 3.23 -24.65 -30.43
C SER A 457 4.41 -25.10 -31.29
N CYS A 458 4.13 -25.86 -32.36
CA CYS A 458 5.16 -26.26 -33.31
C CYS A 458 5.85 -25.05 -33.95
N SER A 459 7.19 -25.09 -34.09
CA SER A 459 7.98 -24.05 -34.76
C SER A 459 7.64 -23.91 -36.25
N ASN A 460 7.18 -24.98 -36.91
CA ASN A 460 6.74 -24.97 -38.31
C ASN A 460 5.30 -24.47 -38.52
N TYR A 461 4.70 -23.77 -37.55
CA TYR A 461 3.41 -23.11 -37.76
C TYR A 461 3.57 -22.01 -38.83
N PRO A 462 2.69 -21.92 -39.86
CA PRO A 462 1.35 -22.51 -39.96
C PRO A 462 1.24 -23.89 -40.62
N GLU A 463 2.34 -24.43 -41.16
CA GLU A 463 2.36 -25.73 -41.88
C GLU A 463 2.07 -26.92 -40.94
N CYS A 464 2.54 -26.86 -39.69
CA CYS A 464 2.18 -27.82 -38.64
C CYS A 464 1.42 -27.12 -37.50
N LYS A 465 0.17 -27.53 -37.27
CA LYS A 465 -0.76 -26.89 -36.31
C LYS A 465 -0.79 -27.56 -34.93
N PHE A 466 0.15 -28.47 -34.65
CA PHE A 466 0.23 -29.18 -33.39
C PHE A 466 0.44 -28.22 -32.20
N MET A 467 -0.34 -28.43 -31.14
CA MET A 467 -0.31 -27.66 -29.90
C MET A 467 -0.49 -28.57 -28.69
N SER A 468 0.26 -28.28 -27.63
CA SER A 468 0.16 -29.02 -26.36
C SER A 468 0.25 -28.07 -25.16
N TRP A 469 -0.45 -28.41 -24.07
CA TRP A 469 -0.35 -27.69 -22.79
C TRP A 469 0.87 -28.11 -21.96
N ASP A 470 1.34 -29.34 -22.15
CA ASP A 470 2.54 -29.90 -21.52
C ASP A 470 3.65 -30.07 -22.57
N ILE A 471 4.92 -30.13 -22.17
CA ILE A 471 6.07 -30.22 -23.12
C ILE A 471 6.04 -31.59 -23.82
N PRO A 472 5.83 -31.67 -25.15
CA PRO A 472 5.82 -32.95 -25.85
C PRO A 472 7.23 -33.51 -26.03
N THR A 473 7.38 -34.83 -25.90
CA THR A 473 8.69 -35.51 -26.06
C THR A 473 9.01 -35.81 -27.53
N GLY A 474 8.01 -35.82 -28.40
CA GLY A 474 8.10 -36.23 -29.81
C GLY A 474 7.62 -37.67 -30.05
N ASP A 475 7.55 -38.48 -29.00
CA ASP A 475 7.14 -39.88 -29.09
C ASP A 475 5.63 -40.04 -28.93
N ARG A 476 5.09 -41.14 -29.47
CA ARG A 476 3.68 -41.53 -29.32
C ARG A 476 3.53 -42.68 -28.33
N CYS A 477 2.44 -42.65 -27.58
CA CYS A 477 2.12 -43.63 -26.56
C CYS A 477 1.90 -45.00 -27.22
N PRO A 478 2.60 -46.07 -26.79
CA PRO A 478 2.45 -47.40 -27.38
C PRO A 478 1.07 -48.03 -27.11
N GLU A 479 0.35 -47.58 -26.07
CA GLU A 479 -0.99 -48.10 -25.74
C GLU A 479 -2.15 -47.47 -26.52
N CYS A 480 -2.04 -46.20 -26.94
CA CYS A 480 -3.17 -45.48 -27.55
C CYS A 480 -2.78 -44.53 -28.70
N GLY A 481 -1.51 -44.48 -29.10
CA GLY A 481 -1.02 -43.68 -30.22
C GLY A 481 -1.00 -42.16 -30.03
N GLN A 482 -1.43 -41.66 -28.86
CA GLN A 482 -1.46 -40.24 -28.51
C GLN A 482 -0.08 -39.72 -28.07
N PRO A 483 0.22 -38.43 -28.23
CA PRO A 483 1.51 -37.86 -27.86
C PRO A 483 1.92 -38.09 -26.41
N LEU A 484 3.19 -38.39 -26.17
CA LEU A 484 3.81 -38.40 -24.84
C LEU A 484 4.26 -36.98 -24.45
N VAL A 485 3.95 -36.60 -23.22
CA VAL A 485 4.25 -35.27 -22.67
C VAL A 485 4.98 -35.36 -21.34
N LYS A 486 5.92 -34.44 -21.13
CA LYS A 486 6.73 -34.31 -19.91
C LYS A 486 6.10 -33.28 -18.98
N THR A 487 5.86 -33.71 -17.74
CA THR A 487 5.38 -32.83 -16.66
C THR A 487 6.52 -32.04 -16.03
N ALA A 488 6.20 -30.97 -15.28
CA ALA A 488 7.20 -30.17 -14.57
C ALA A 488 8.09 -30.97 -13.60
N ARG A 489 7.62 -32.14 -13.12
CA ARG A 489 8.38 -33.07 -12.25
C ARG A 489 9.21 -34.10 -13.03
N GLY A 490 9.36 -33.94 -14.35
CA GLY A 490 10.18 -34.79 -15.20
C GLY A 490 9.57 -36.13 -15.59
N THR A 491 8.35 -36.47 -15.11
CA THR A 491 7.65 -37.71 -15.49
C THR A 491 7.04 -37.57 -16.89
N VAL A 492 7.25 -38.59 -17.74
CA VAL A 492 6.63 -38.68 -19.07
C VAL A 492 5.34 -39.48 -18.95
N LYS A 493 4.23 -38.90 -19.42
CA LYS A 493 2.89 -39.50 -19.39
C LYS A 493 2.23 -39.39 -20.76
N CYS A 494 1.22 -40.22 -21.01
CA CYS A 494 0.33 -40.01 -22.14
C CYS A 494 -0.44 -38.68 -21.99
N SER A 495 -0.63 -37.97 -23.10
CA SER A 495 -1.46 -36.75 -23.15
C SER A 495 -2.96 -37.03 -23.00
N ASN A 496 -3.40 -38.26 -23.30
CA ASN A 496 -4.78 -38.69 -23.07
C ASN A 496 -5.01 -38.98 -21.57
N LYS A 497 -5.99 -38.29 -20.96
CA LYS A 497 -6.36 -38.45 -19.55
C LYS A 497 -6.93 -39.83 -19.22
N GLU A 498 -7.46 -40.54 -20.22
CA GLU A 498 -8.02 -41.89 -20.06
C GLU A 498 -6.96 -43.00 -20.18
N CYS A 499 -5.76 -42.67 -20.66
CA CYS A 499 -4.65 -43.63 -20.80
C CYS A 499 -3.69 -43.52 -19.61
N SER A 500 -3.46 -44.65 -18.93
CA SER A 500 -2.67 -44.70 -17.69
C SER A 500 -1.15 -44.82 -17.92
N TYR A 501 -0.71 -44.85 -19.19
CA TYR A 501 0.69 -45.03 -19.55
C TYR A 501 1.60 -43.91 -19.00
N LYS A 502 2.63 -44.32 -18.23
CA LYS A 502 3.60 -43.43 -17.57
C LYS A 502 4.99 -44.08 -17.56
N ILE A 503 6.00 -43.31 -17.93
CA ILE A 503 7.42 -43.69 -17.82
C ILE A 503 8.01 -42.87 -16.66
N LYS A 504 8.48 -43.55 -15.62
CA LYS A 504 9.22 -42.93 -14.51
C LYS A 504 10.68 -42.73 -14.93
N PRO A 505 11.32 -41.61 -14.56
CA PRO A 505 12.74 -41.41 -14.89
C PRO A 505 13.63 -42.43 -14.15
N GLU A 506 14.63 -42.98 -14.83
CA GLU A 506 15.72 -43.72 -14.17
C GLU A 506 16.51 -42.77 -13.27
N LYS A 507 16.77 -43.21 -12.03
CA LYS A 507 17.63 -42.47 -11.10
C LYS A 507 19.08 -42.66 -11.55
N THR A 508 19.69 -41.61 -12.08
CA THR A 508 21.16 -41.51 -12.13
C THR A 508 21.66 -41.18 -10.73
N GLU A 509 22.59 -42.01 -10.24
CA GLU A 509 23.34 -41.76 -9.02
C GLU A 509 24.21 -40.52 -9.20
N LYS A 510 23.77 -39.37 -8.65
CA LYS A 510 24.64 -38.41 -7.98
C LYS A 510 23.78 -37.44 -7.16
N GLU A 511 24.30 -37.13 -5.98
CA GLU A 511 23.76 -36.25 -4.93
C GLU A 511 22.89 -36.94 -3.87
N ALA A 512 23.56 -37.82 -3.12
CA ALA A 512 23.31 -37.96 -1.70
C ALA A 512 23.58 -36.61 -1.00
N GLY A 513 22.53 -36.00 -0.46
CA GLY A 513 22.62 -34.63 0.08
C GLY A 513 21.49 -34.24 1.03
N LYS A 514 21.20 -35.11 2.00
CA LYS A 514 20.50 -34.84 3.26
C LYS A 514 18.96 -34.73 3.29
N ALA A 515 18.47 -35.38 4.34
CA ALA A 515 17.27 -35.13 5.14
C ALA A 515 15.94 -35.74 4.68
N SER A 516 15.81 -36.98 5.15
CA SER A 516 14.63 -37.75 5.52
C SER A 516 13.54 -37.04 6.33
N SER A 517 12.39 -37.75 6.36
CA SER A 517 11.24 -37.72 7.29
C SER A 517 10.11 -36.73 6.94
N ALA A 518 9.05 -37.15 6.24
CA ALA A 518 7.92 -38.03 6.62
C ALA A 518 6.76 -37.22 7.24
N SER A 519 5.63 -37.06 6.52
CA SER A 519 4.39 -37.87 6.67
C SER A 519 3.43 -37.21 7.68
N ARG A 520 2.11 -36.99 7.48
CA ARG A 520 1.07 -37.64 6.66
C ARG A 520 -0.25 -36.83 6.70
N ASN A 521 -1.11 -37.13 5.72
CA ASN A 521 -2.58 -37.18 5.73
C ASN A 521 -3.45 -35.93 5.41
N VAL A 522 -4.35 -36.18 4.45
CA VAL A 522 -5.55 -35.45 3.98
C VAL A 522 -6.76 -36.36 4.34
N PRO A 523 -8.04 -35.91 4.40
CA PRO A 523 -8.86 -35.80 3.19
C PRO A 523 -9.80 -34.56 3.12
N ALA A 524 -10.43 -34.44 1.95
CA ALA A 524 -11.13 -33.31 1.35
C ALA A 524 -12.65 -33.23 1.62
N ASP A 525 -13.27 -32.08 1.28
CA ASP A 525 -14.45 -31.93 0.38
C ASP A 525 -15.32 -30.70 0.72
N GLY A 526 -15.81 -29.98 -0.31
CA GLY A 526 -16.87 -28.96 -0.22
C GLY A 526 -16.72 -27.77 -1.19
N PRO A 527 -17.75 -27.39 -2.00
CA PRO A 527 -17.59 -26.50 -3.16
C PRO A 527 -17.77 -25.01 -2.83
N ASP A 528 -16.95 -24.15 -3.44
CA ASP A 528 -17.16 -22.70 -3.44
C ASP A 528 -18.15 -22.32 -4.56
N ASP A 529 -19.42 -22.16 -4.17
CA ASP A 529 -20.40 -21.34 -4.90
C ASP A 529 -20.03 -19.86 -4.73
N VAL A 530 -19.67 -19.21 -5.83
CA VAL A 530 -19.43 -17.76 -5.88
C VAL A 530 -20.72 -17.07 -6.33
N PRO A 531 -21.43 -16.32 -5.47
CA PRO A 531 -22.55 -15.50 -5.92
C PRO A 531 -22.07 -14.28 -6.73
N PRO A 532 -22.84 -13.83 -7.74
CA PRO A 532 -22.44 -12.76 -8.64
C PRO A 532 -22.46 -11.39 -7.95
N LEU A 533 -21.46 -10.57 -8.30
CA LEU A 533 -21.39 -9.14 -8.04
C LEU A 533 -22.63 -8.44 -8.64
N MET A 534 -23.44 -7.82 -7.79
CA MET A 534 -24.54 -6.94 -8.18
C MET A 534 -23.99 -5.60 -8.69
N ASP A 535 -24.58 -5.15 -9.80
CA ASP A 535 -24.25 -3.92 -10.52
C ASP A 535 -24.57 -2.63 -9.72
N GLU A 536 -23.77 -1.59 -9.95
CA GLU A 536 -23.92 -0.23 -9.42
C GLU A 536 -25.24 0.42 -9.88
N PRO A 537 -25.92 1.23 -9.04
CA PRO A 537 -27.12 1.93 -9.46
C PRO A 537 -26.79 3.11 -10.38
N TYR A 538 -27.44 3.09 -11.55
CA TYR A 538 -27.62 4.21 -12.46
C TYR A 538 -28.36 5.35 -11.74
N TYR A 539 -27.82 6.56 -11.77
CA TYR A 539 -28.57 7.78 -11.50
C TYR A 539 -29.06 8.34 -12.85
N ASP A 540 -30.38 8.40 -13.04
CA ASP A 540 -31.01 9.15 -14.13
C ASP A 540 -31.22 10.61 -13.71
N GLU A 541 -31.02 11.48 -14.71
CA GLU A 541 -31.24 12.94 -14.86
C GLU A 541 -31.66 13.81 -13.65
#